data_AF-A0A534SLQ6-F1
#
_entry.id   AF-A0A534SLQ6-F1
#
_cell.length_a   1.000
_cell.length_b   1.000
_cell.length_c   1.000
_cell.angle_alpha   90.00
_cell.angle_beta   90.00
_cell.angle_gamma   90.00
#
_symmetry.space_group_name_H-M   'P 1'
#
loop_
_entity.id
_entity.type
_entity.pdbx_description
1 polymer ?
#
loop_
_entity_poly.entity_id
_entity_poly.type
_entity_poly.pdbx_seq_one_letter_code
_entity_poly.pdbx_strand_id
1 'polypeptide(L)'
;MADRGQEPRRWDDVPPMVFNARERLKAMDADGIDCAILYPSVSGLAAETFGKLDDSDLEIACVQAYNDWLIDEWADVSRRFVPQCIVPIWPMERTVAEIERAVAKGHKGVIYPASPMELRAVPHINEPAYDPLWATCQELGVPLCFHAGGSPKIQMRPGDAFSPAVAAAFSGVVRSVSSIAVVANFLLSRTLKPSELFQRQCYFTCWYDQMRLRVRRYLGSANILWSSHFPLATSSWPNTKQRAELSFADVPDQEKRQIQWENAAKL
;
A
#
# COMPACT_ATOMS: atom_id res chain seq x y z
N MET A 1 10.46 19.15 18.54
CA MET A 1 9.40 18.73 17.61
C MET A 1 8.19 18.33 18.45
N ALA A 2 6.97 18.72 18.07
CA ALA A 2 5.77 18.34 18.82
C ALA A 2 5.69 16.81 19.00
N ASP A 3 5.12 16.38 20.13
CA ASP A 3 4.88 14.97 20.40
C ASP A 3 3.98 14.38 19.32
N ARG A 4 4.49 13.35 18.61
CA ARG A 4 3.77 12.63 17.56
C ARG A 4 2.61 11.79 18.08
N GLY A 5 2.54 11.59 19.40
CA GLY A 5 1.40 10.95 20.05
C GLY A 5 0.14 11.83 20.06
N GLN A 6 0.23 13.11 19.71
CA GLN A 6 -0.93 13.98 19.61
C GLN A 6 -1.40 14.15 18.16
N GLU A 7 -2.60 13.64 17.89
CA GLU A 7 -3.25 13.84 16.60
C GLU A 7 -3.59 15.33 16.38
N PRO A 8 -3.41 15.85 15.14
CA PRO A 8 -3.87 17.19 14.78
C PRO A 8 -5.36 17.36 15.12
N ARG A 9 -5.74 18.42 15.83
CA ARG A 9 -7.16 18.66 16.18
C ARG A 9 -7.84 19.61 15.20
N ARG A 10 -7.04 20.41 14.50
CA ARG A 10 -7.49 21.37 13.47
C ARG A 10 -6.69 21.15 12.19
N TRP A 11 -7.24 21.60 11.08
CA TRP A 11 -6.55 21.55 9.80
C TRP A 11 -5.22 22.31 9.83
N ASP A 12 -5.19 23.47 10.50
CA ASP A 12 -3.97 24.28 10.64
C ASP A 12 -2.87 23.60 11.48
N ASP A 13 -3.21 22.56 12.25
CA ASP A 13 -2.24 21.75 13.00
C ASP A 13 -1.57 20.69 12.11
N VAL A 14 -2.16 20.38 10.94
CA VAL A 14 -1.63 19.37 10.03
C VAL A 14 -0.35 19.91 9.38
N PRO A 15 0.80 19.23 9.53
CA PRO A 15 2.05 19.71 8.96
C PRO A 15 1.95 19.83 7.44
N PRO A 16 2.36 20.95 6.82
CA PRO A 16 2.25 21.17 5.37
C PRO A 16 2.85 20.05 4.51
N MET A 17 3.96 19.45 4.97
CA MET A 17 4.58 18.30 4.30
C MET A 17 3.63 17.11 4.08
N VAL A 18 2.51 17.03 4.82
CA VAL A 18 1.51 15.96 4.70
C VAL A 18 0.65 16.10 3.45
N PHE A 19 0.28 17.32 3.08
CA PHE A 19 -0.69 17.60 2.00
C PHE A 19 -0.12 18.47 0.87
N ASN A 20 1.08 19.03 1.02
CA ASN A 20 1.76 19.81 0.00
C ASN A 20 2.99 19.04 -0.54
N ALA A 21 2.99 18.74 -1.83
CA ALA A 21 4.04 17.94 -2.48
C ALA A 21 5.44 18.59 -2.41
N ARG A 22 5.55 19.92 -2.47
CA ARG A 22 6.85 20.62 -2.38
C ARG A 22 7.42 20.58 -0.98
N GLU A 23 6.58 20.74 0.05
CA GLU A 23 7.00 20.56 1.44
C GLU A 23 7.30 19.09 1.75
N ARG A 24 6.61 18.15 1.10
CA ARG A 24 6.93 16.71 1.19
C ARG A 24 8.35 16.42 0.70
N LEU A 25 8.78 17.01 -0.42
CA LEU A 25 10.15 16.83 -0.93
C LEU A 25 11.21 17.29 0.06
N LYS A 26 11.02 18.45 0.70
CA LYS A 26 11.94 18.94 1.74
C LYS A 26 12.03 17.96 2.91
N ALA A 27 10.89 17.38 3.32
CA ALA A 27 10.86 16.37 4.37
C ALA A 27 11.57 15.07 3.95
N MET A 28 11.44 14.65 2.68
CA MET A 28 12.18 13.52 2.11
C MET A 28 13.69 13.78 2.10
N ASP A 29 14.12 14.97 1.69
CA ASP A 29 15.55 15.34 1.67
C ASP A 29 16.17 15.33 3.06
N ALA A 30 15.46 15.90 4.04
CA ALA A 30 15.91 15.89 5.43
C ALA A 30 16.06 14.46 5.99
N ASP A 31 15.15 13.56 5.61
CA ASP A 31 15.09 12.18 6.12
C ASP A 31 15.91 11.19 5.27
N GLY A 32 16.46 11.62 4.13
CA GLY A 32 17.24 10.82 3.19
C GLY A 32 16.44 9.79 2.40
N ILE A 33 15.23 10.15 1.98
CA ILE A 33 14.37 9.32 1.13
C ILE A 33 14.49 9.76 -0.33
N ASP A 34 15.01 8.91 -1.22
CA ASP A 34 15.15 9.24 -2.64
C ASP A 34 13.82 9.20 -3.41
N CYS A 35 12.99 8.17 -3.20
CA CYS A 35 11.70 8.03 -3.89
C CYS A 35 10.59 7.70 -2.90
N ALA A 36 9.37 8.14 -3.20
CA ALA A 36 8.17 7.84 -2.42
C ALA A 36 7.08 7.26 -3.33
N ILE A 37 6.65 6.03 -3.04
CA ILE A 37 5.47 5.43 -3.64
C ILE A 37 4.24 6.01 -2.96
N LEU A 38 3.35 6.62 -3.74
CA LEU A 38 2.20 7.35 -3.22
C LEU A 38 0.98 6.43 -3.09
N TYR A 39 0.49 6.29 -1.86
CA TYR A 39 -0.75 5.57 -1.52
C TYR A 39 -1.84 6.55 -1.06
N PRO A 40 -3.12 6.20 -1.23
CA PRO A 40 -4.23 7.04 -0.79
C PRO A 40 -4.33 7.12 0.74
N SER A 41 -5.06 8.14 1.20
CA SER A 41 -5.49 8.26 2.59
C SER A 41 -6.94 8.71 2.69
N VAL A 42 -7.34 9.73 1.92
CA VAL A 42 -8.72 10.27 1.95
C VAL A 42 -9.74 9.26 1.40
N SER A 43 -9.40 8.52 0.35
CA SER A 43 -10.27 7.45 -0.17
C SER A 43 -10.20 6.16 0.66
N GLY A 44 -9.41 6.14 1.74
CA GLY A 44 -9.02 4.93 2.46
C GLY A 44 -7.63 4.45 2.06
N LEU A 45 -7.23 3.27 2.55
CA LEU A 45 -5.92 2.66 2.25
C LEU A 45 -5.91 1.92 0.90
N ALA A 46 -7.09 1.51 0.42
CA ALA A 46 -7.30 0.83 -0.84
C ALA A 46 -8.58 1.32 -1.55
N ALA A 47 -8.91 2.61 -1.41
CA ALA A 47 -10.13 3.23 -1.94
C ALA A 47 -11.45 2.66 -1.39
N GLU A 48 -11.43 2.06 -0.20
CA GLU A 48 -12.62 1.46 0.42
C GLU A 48 -13.76 2.44 0.69
N THR A 49 -13.48 3.75 0.73
CA THR A 49 -14.52 4.77 0.87
C THR A 49 -15.38 4.85 -0.39
N PHE A 50 -14.75 4.78 -1.57
CA PHE A 50 -15.47 4.84 -2.85
C PHE A 50 -16.04 3.47 -3.24
N GLY A 51 -15.34 2.37 -2.93
CA GLY A 51 -15.83 1.03 -3.20
C GLY A 51 -17.11 0.63 -2.44
N LYS A 52 -17.53 1.40 -1.44
CA LYS A 52 -18.82 1.21 -0.73
C LYS A 52 -20.00 1.91 -1.41
N LEU A 53 -19.76 2.75 -2.41
CA LEU A 53 -20.82 3.43 -3.14
C LEU A 53 -21.55 2.40 -4.01
N ASP A 54 -22.88 2.43 -4.04
CA ASP A 54 -23.66 1.61 -4.99
C ASP A 54 -23.82 2.30 -6.36
N ASP A 55 -23.63 3.63 -6.40
CA ASP A 55 -23.65 4.43 -7.61
C ASP A 55 -22.31 4.32 -8.35
N SER A 56 -22.31 3.57 -9.44
CA SER A 56 -21.12 3.31 -10.26
C SER A 56 -20.60 4.56 -10.98
N ASP A 57 -21.47 5.52 -11.32
CA ASP A 57 -21.07 6.76 -11.98
C ASP A 57 -20.41 7.72 -10.98
N LEU A 58 -20.93 7.76 -9.74
CA LEU A 58 -20.29 8.49 -8.66
C LEU A 58 -18.93 7.87 -8.27
N GLU A 59 -18.85 6.54 -8.17
CA GLU A 59 -17.61 5.84 -7.84
C GLU A 59 -16.50 6.15 -8.83
N ILE A 60 -16.77 6.01 -10.15
CA ILE A 60 -15.74 6.31 -11.17
C ILE A 60 -15.36 7.79 -11.18
N ALA A 61 -16.31 8.71 -10.97
CA ALA A 61 -16.01 10.14 -10.92
C ALA A 61 -15.06 10.49 -9.75
N CYS A 62 -15.31 9.92 -8.55
CA CYS A 62 -14.43 10.10 -7.41
C CYS A 62 -13.03 9.49 -7.64
N VAL A 63 -12.98 8.30 -8.23
CA VAL A 63 -11.72 7.62 -8.58
C VAL A 63 -10.91 8.44 -9.58
N GLN A 64 -11.54 8.89 -10.67
CA GLN A 64 -10.86 9.66 -11.72
C GLN A 64 -10.33 10.98 -11.19
N ALA A 65 -11.13 11.69 -10.38
CA ALA A 65 -10.72 12.93 -9.74
C ALA A 65 -9.47 12.73 -8.85
N TYR A 66 -9.44 11.65 -8.04
CA TYR A 66 -8.26 11.32 -7.23
C TYR A 66 -7.03 10.98 -8.11
N ASN A 67 -7.22 10.13 -9.12
CA ASN A 67 -6.13 9.69 -10.00
C ASN A 67 -5.54 10.84 -10.80
N ASP A 68 -6.38 11.77 -11.27
CA ASP A 68 -5.94 12.95 -12.01
C ASP A 68 -5.19 13.91 -11.09
N TRP A 69 -5.74 14.21 -9.91
CA TRP A 69 -5.07 15.03 -8.89
C TRP A 69 -3.69 14.49 -8.50
N LEU A 70 -3.55 13.17 -8.31
CA LEU A 70 -2.28 12.57 -7.92
C LEU A 70 -1.19 12.76 -8.99
N ILE A 71 -1.57 12.76 -10.27
CA ILE A 71 -0.63 13.03 -11.36
C ILE A 71 -0.35 14.52 -11.46
N ASP A 72 -1.42 15.31 -11.60
CA ASP A 72 -1.34 16.70 -12.05
C ASP A 72 -0.81 17.63 -10.95
N GLU A 73 -0.97 17.27 -9.67
CA GLU A 73 -0.50 18.10 -8.54
C GLU A 73 0.66 17.49 -7.75
N TRP A 74 0.75 16.17 -7.64
CA TRP A 74 1.80 15.52 -6.86
C TRP A 74 2.94 15.03 -7.73
N ALA A 75 2.66 14.15 -8.69
CA ALA A 75 3.71 13.57 -9.53
C ALA A 75 4.39 14.59 -10.45
N ASP A 76 3.66 15.63 -10.89
CA ASP A 76 4.22 16.75 -11.68
C ASP A 76 5.33 17.52 -10.92
N VAL A 77 5.22 17.60 -9.58
CA VAL A 77 6.19 18.34 -8.77
C VAL A 77 7.58 17.69 -8.77
N SER A 78 7.67 16.35 -8.87
CA SER A 78 8.94 15.64 -8.95
C SER A 78 8.78 14.18 -9.37
N ARG A 79 9.71 13.72 -10.21
CA ARG A 79 9.85 12.30 -10.62
C ARG A 79 10.18 11.35 -9.46
N ARG A 80 10.51 11.88 -8.28
CA ARG A 80 10.72 11.09 -7.05
C ARG A 80 9.41 10.59 -6.45
N PHE A 81 8.27 11.14 -6.88
CA PHE A 81 6.95 10.63 -6.53
C PHE A 81 6.52 9.58 -7.54
N VAL A 82 6.22 8.39 -7.06
CA VAL A 82 5.77 7.25 -7.87
C VAL A 82 4.28 7.03 -7.61
N PRO A 83 3.39 7.57 -8.46
CA PRO A 83 1.95 7.53 -8.25
C PRO A 83 1.39 6.13 -8.51
N GLN A 84 0.39 5.75 -7.71
CA GLN A 84 -0.38 4.52 -7.85
C GLN A 84 -1.86 4.88 -8.01
N CYS A 85 -2.53 4.28 -8.99
CA CYS A 85 -3.94 4.58 -9.21
C CYS A 85 -4.81 3.74 -8.27
N ILE A 86 -5.96 4.31 -7.91
CA ILE A 86 -7.09 3.54 -7.38
C ILE A 86 -8.08 3.28 -8.51
N VAL A 87 -8.94 2.29 -8.34
CA VAL A 87 -9.89 1.89 -9.38
C VAL A 87 -11.26 1.57 -8.75
N PRO A 88 -12.36 1.67 -9.50
CA PRO A 88 -13.64 1.15 -9.04
C PRO A 88 -13.51 -0.34 -8.75
N ILE A 89 -14.26 -0.83 -7.77
CA ILE A 89 -14.20 -2.26 -7.42
C ILE A 89 -15.11 -3.13 -8.30
N TRP A 90 -16.04 -2.50 -9.01
CA TRP A 90 -17.00 -3.13 -9.93
C TRP A 90 -17.77 -2.05 -10.73
N PRO A 91 -18.36 -2.35 -11.90
CA PRO A 91 -18.16 -3.54 -12.73
C PRO A 91 -16.76 -3.59 -13.35
N MET A 92 -16.28 -4.80 -13.64
CA MET A 92 -14.89 -5.05 -14.03
C MET A 92 -14.47 -4.30 -15.30
N GLU A 93 -15.40 -4.05 -16.21
CA GLU A 93 -15.15 -3.27 -17.43
C GLU A 93 -14.72 -1.84 -17.11
N ARG A 94 -15.30 -1.21 -16.08
CA ARG A 94 -14.91 0.13 -15.63
C ARG A 94 -13.58 0.11 -14.90
N THR A 95 -13.33 -0.94 -14.11
CA THR A 95 -12.04 -1.16 -13.45
C THR A 95 -10.92 -1.22 -14.48
N VAL A 96 -11.06 -2.07 -15.50
CA VAL A 96 -10.07 -2.22 -16.58
C VAL A 96 -9.85 -0.91 -17.34
N ALA A 97 -10.93 -0.26 -17.79
CA ALA A 97 -10.82 0.99 -18.53
C ALA A 97 -10.10 2.09 -17.73
N GLU A 98 -10.31 2.16 -16.41
CA GLU A 98 -9.63 3.14 -15.57
C GLU A 98 -8.17 2.78 -15.32
N ILE A 99 -7.81 1.49 -15.22
CA ILE A 99 -6.40 1.07 -15.17
C ILE A 99 -5.68 1.53 -16.43
N GLU A 100 -6.21 1.23 -17.60
CA GLU A 100 -5.62 1.60 -18.88
C GLU A 100 -5.44 3.12 -18.99
N ARG A 101 -6.49 3.89 -18.64
CA ARG A 101 -6.45 5.36 -18.65
C ARG A 101 -5.38 5.91 -17.69
N ALA A 102 -5.37 5.43 -16.45
CA ALA A 102 -4.48 5.92 -15.41
C ALA A 102 -3.01 5.57 -15.70
N VAL A 103 -2.73 4.33 -16.13
CA VAL A 103 -1.38 3.90 -16.51
C VAL A 103 -0.89 4.69 -17.72
N ALA A 104 -1.72 4.91 -18.74
CA ALA A 104 -1.38 5.75 -19.89
C ALA A 104 -1.05 7.20 -19.48
N LYS A 105 -1.71 7.73 -18.43
CA LYS A 105 -1.44 9.06 -17.87
C LYS A 105 -0.18 9.11 -16.99
N GLY A 106 0.38 7.97 -16.58
CA GLY A 106 1.68 7.89 -15.90
C GLY A 106 1.69 7.19 -14.54
N HIS A 107 0.56 6.64 -14.08
CA HIS A 107 0.52 5.80 -12.88
C HIS A 107 1.38 4.54 -13.05
N LYS A 108 2.02 4.09 -11.97
CA LYS A 108 3.03 3.02 -11.96
C LYS A 108 2.60 1.76 -11.21
N GLY A 109 1.33 1.66 -10.89
CA GLY A 109 0.76 0.52 -10.18
C GLY A 109 -0.69 0.78 -9.80
N VAL A 110 -1.39 -0.29 -9.44
CA VAL A 110 -2.83 -0.30 -9.18
C VAL A 110 -3.04 -0.72 -7.74
N ILE A 111 -3.79 0.06 -6.97
CA ILE A 111 -4.17 -0.29 -5.60
C ILE A 111 -5.59 -0.83 -5.63
N TYR A 112 -5.77 -2.04 -5.09
CA TYR A 112 -7.05 -2.73 -5.08
C TYR A 112 -7.37 -3.31 -3.69
N PRO A 113 -8.63 -3.28 -3.23
CA PRO A 113 -9.01 -3.95 -1.99
C PRO A 113 -8.76 -5.46 -2.08
N ALA A 114 -8.09 -6.04 -1.08
CA ALA A 114 -7.86 -7.48 -1.05
C ALA A 114 -9.14 -8.30 -0.72
N SER A 115 -10.22 -7.63 -0.33
CA SER A 115 -11.50 -8.26 0.01
C SER A 115 -12.67 -7.36 -0.45
N PRO A 116 -12.84 -7.17 -1.76
CA PRO A 116 -13.84 -6.25 -2.31
C PRO A 116 -15.28 -6.67 -1.98
N MET A 117 -15.51 -7.99 -1.85
CA MET A 117 -16.79 -8.58 -1.41
C MET A 117 -17.19 -8.21 0.02
N GLU A 118 -16.30 -7.62 0.82
CA GLU A 118 -16.63 -7.06 2.13
C GLU A 118 -17.05 -5.59 2.08
N LEU A 119 -16.89 -4.92 0.93
CA LEU A 119 -17.24 -3.52 0.74
C LEU A 119 -18.66 -3.37 0.19
N ARG A 120 -19.05 -4.22 -0.78
CA ARG A 120 -20.42 -4.35 -1.29
C ARG A 120 -20.64 -5.71 -1.95
N ALA A 121 -21.85 -5.98 -2.43
CA ALA A 121 -22.20 -7.23 -3.10
C ALA A 121 -21.53 -7.36 -4.48
N VAL A 122 -20.38 -8.03 -4.50
CA VAL A 122 -19.62 -8.37 -5.72
C VAL A 122 -19.15 -9.83 -5.63
N PRO A 123 -18.77 -10.47 -6.76
CA PRO A 123 -18.19 -11.81 -6.72
C PRO A 123 -16.93 -11.86 -5.84
N HIS A 124 -16.60 -13.04 -5.34
CA HIS A 124 -15.35 -13.23 -4.61
C HIS A 124 -14.16 -12.98 -5.55
N ILE A 125 -13.09 -12.35 -5.05
CA ILE A 125 -11.90 -11.99 -5.85
C ILE A 125 -11.16 -13.18 -6.49
N ASN A 126 -11.52 -14.41 -6.11
CA ASN A 126 -10.94 -15.65 -6.63
C ASN A 126 -11.79 -16.25 -7.76
N GLU A 127 -12.94 -15.63 -8.07
CA GLU A 127 -13.80 -16.06 -9.17
C GLU A 127 -13.23 -15.58 -10.52
N PRO A 128 -13.46 -16.31 -11.62
CA PRO A 128 -12.99 -15.94 -12.96
C PRO A 128 -13.42 -14.55 -13.43
N ALA A 129 -14.46 -13.98 -12.81
CA ALA A 129 -14.92 -12.63 -13.09
C ALA A 129 -13.85 -11.54 -12.80
N TYR A 130 -12.80 -11.87 -12.05
CA TYR A 130 -11.64 -10.99 -11.81
C TYR A 130 -10.45 -11.26 -12.75
N ASP A 131 -10.52 -12.24 -13.63
CA ASP A 131 -9.47 -12.51 -14.64
C ASP A 131 -9.05 -11.27 -15.45
N PRO A 132 -9.97 -10.38 -15.87
CA PRO A 132 -9.60 -9.15 -16.56
C PRO A 132 -8.71 -8.23 -15.73
N LEU A 133 -8.92 -8.11 -14.41
CA LEU A 133 -8.06 -7.30 -13.52
C LEU A 133 -6.61 -7.78 -13.57
N TRP A 134 -6.41 -9.10 -13.45
CA TRP A 134 -5.08 -9.72 -13.46
C TRP A 134 -4.43 -9.60 -14.83
N ALA A 135 -5.19 -9.89 -15.89
CA ALA A 135 -4.72 -9.83 -17.27
C ALA A 135 -4.28 -8.41 -17.64
N THR A 136 -5.09 -7.40 -17.38
CA THR A 136 -4.77 -6.00 -17.68
C THR A 136 -3.52 -5.53 -16.94
N CYS A 137 -3.37 -5.84 -15.64
CA CYS A 137 -2.15 -5.48 -14.90
C CYS A 137 -0.91 -6.17 -15.48
N GLN A 138 -1.02 -7.44 -15.87
CA GLN A 138 0.06 -8.20 -16.49
C GLN A 138 0.45 -7.62 -17.86
N GLU A 139 -0.53 -7.32 -18.71
CA GLU A 139 -0.33 -6.78 -20.06
C GLU A 139 0.31 -5.39 -20.03
N LEU A 140 -0.11 -4.54 -19.09
CA LEU A 140 0.46 -3.20 -18.90
C LEU A 140 1.78 -3.20 -18.12
N GLY A 141 2.17 -4.34 -17.55
CA GLY A 141 3.41 -4.48 -16.78
C GLY A 141 3.41 -3.65 -15.51
N VAL A 142 2.27 -3.53 -14.83
CA VAL A 142 2.14 -2.76 -13.58
C VAL A 142 1.79 -3.66 -12.40
N PRO A 143 2.33 -3.41 -11.20
CA PRO A 143 2.02 -4.19 -10.02
C PRO A 143 0.59 -3.92 -9.51
N LEU A 144 -0.11 -4.98 -9.12
CA LEU A 144 -1.33 -4.89 -8.32
C LEU A 144 -0.97 -4.93 -6.83
N CYS A 145 -1.34 -3.87 -6.12
CA CYS A 145 -0.92 -3.59 -4.76
C CYS A 145 -2.09 -3.76 -3.77
N PHE A 146 -1.85 -4.57 -2.74
CA PHE A 146 -2.79 -4.76 -1.63
C PHE A 146 -2.26 -4.09 -0.37
N HIS A 147 -2.86 -2.96 0.03
CA HIS A 147 -2.43 -2.28 1.25
C HIS A 147 -2.90 -3.05 2.49
N ALA A 148 -1.97 -3.31 3.42
CA ALA A 148 -2.29 -3.97 4.68
C ALA A 148 -3.30 -3.12 5.47
N GLY A 149 -4.41 -3.72 5.87
CA GLY A 149 -5.52 -3.02 6.50
C GLY A 149 -6.54 -2.41 5.53
N GLY A 150 -6.40 -2.56 4.22
CA GLY A 150 -7.44 -2.18 3.25
C GLY A 150 -8.72 -3.03 3.30
N SER A 151 -8.81 -4.02 4.19
CA SER A 151 -10.05 -4.75 4.50
C SER A 151 -10.73 -4.16 5.75
N PRO A 152 -12.08 -4.09 5.77
CA PRO A 152 -12.84 -3.58 6.90
C PRO A 152 -12.90 -4.55 8.10
N LYS A 153 -12.57 -5.84 7.93
CA LYS A 153 -12.70 -6.82 9.02
C LYS A 153 -11.38 -7.11 9.73
N ILE A 154 -11.41 -6.99 11.05
CA ILE A 154 -10.37 -7.51 11.94
C ILE A 154 -10.45 -9.04 11.93
N GLN A 155 -9.40 -9.70 11.47
CA GLN A 155 -9.40 -11.17 11.32
C GLN A 155 -9.13 -11.93 12.63
N MET A 156 -8.63 -11.26 13.66
CA MET A 156 -8.57 -11.77 15.03
C MET A 156 -9.17 -10.74 15.99
N ARG A 157 -10.38 -11.01 16.50
CA ARG A 157 -11.00 -10.15 17.51
C ARG A 157 -10.15 -10.18 18.79
N PRO A 158 -9.79 -9.03 19.39
CA PRO A 158 -9.40 -9.00 20.78
C PRO A 158 -10.55 -9.61 21.59
N GLY A 159 -10.30 -10.63 22.41
CA GLY A 159 -11.33 -11.14 23.33
C GLY A 159 -11.76 -10.06 24.33
N ASP A 160 -12.85 -10.30 25.06
CA ASP A 160 -13.45 -9.38 26.05
C ASP A 160 -12.49 -8.96 27.18
N ALA A 161 -11.28 -9.53 27.23
CA ALA A 161 -10.24 -9.26 28.21
C ALA A 161 -9.43 -7.97 27.94
N PHE A 162 -9.60 -7.30 26.79
CA PHE A 162 -8.83 -6.10 26.46
C PHE A 162 -9.63 -4.81 26.68
N SER A 163 -8.99 -3.80 27.27
CA SER A 163 -9.58 -2.46 27.35
C SER A 163 -9.77 -1.86 25.95
N PRO A 164 -10.71 -0.90 25.75
CA PRO A 164 -10.96 -0.31 24.43
C PRO A 164 -9.71 0.25 23.74
N ALA A 165 -8.79 0.87 24.50
CA ALA A 165 -7.53 1.37 23.99
C ALA A 165 -6.58 0.25 23.52
N VAL A 166 -6.49 -0.84 24.29
CA VAL A 166 -5.68 -2.01 23.92
C VAL A 166 -6.30 -2.75 22.75
N ALA A 167 -7.62 -2.88 22.70
CA ALA A 167 -8.35 -3.44 21.58
C ALA A 167 -8.15 -2.62 20.29
N ALA A 168 -8.16 -1.29 20.36
CA ALA A 168 -7.86 -0.42 19.22
C ALA A 168 -6.41 -0.56 18.74
N ALA A 169 -5.44 -0.58 19.66
CA ALA A 169 -4.03 -0.83 19.34
C ALA A 169 -3.82 -2.21 18.72
N PHE A 170 -4.44 -3.26 19.29
CA PHE A 170 -4.41 -4.62 18.77
C PHE A 170 -5.07 -4.71 17.40
N SER A 171 -6.17 -3.99 17.18
CA SER A 171 -6.83 -3.89 15.87
C SER A 171 -5.91 -3.25 14.82
N GLY A 172 -5.12 -2.24 15.18
CA GLY A 172 -4.12 -1.63 14.28
C GLY A 172 -2.98 -2.60 13.91
N VAL A 173 -2.55 -3.43 14.87
CA VAL A 173 -1.53 -4.46 14.65
C VAL A 173 -2.09 -5.61 13.80
N VAL A 174 -3.29 -6.10 14.09
CA VAL A 174 -3.94 -7.23 13.41
C VAL A 174 -4.44 -6.84 12.00
N ARG A 175 -4.85 -5.58 11.77
CA ARG A 175 -5.09 -5.08 10.40
C ARG A 175 -3.87 -5.30 9.51
N SER A 176 -2.67 -5.14 10.06
CA SER A 176 -1.41 -5.34 9.34
C SER A 176 -1.10 -6.83 9.06
N VAL A 177 -1.76 -7.76 9.76
CA VAL A 177 -1.67 -9.21 9.54
C VAL A 177 -2.55 -9.66 8.35
N SER A 178 -3.36 -8.76 7.78
CA SER A 178 -4.16 -9.01 6.57
C SER A 178 -3.36 -9.60 5.41
N SER A 179 -2.06 -9.28 5.29
CA SER A 179 -1.17 -9.87 4.27
C SER A 179 -1.18 -11.40 4.29
N ILE A 180 -1.35 -12.06 5.45
CA ILE A 180 -1.43 -13.53 5.53
C ILE A 180 -2.70 -14.06 4.87
N ALA A 181 -3.84 -13.40 5.04
CA ALA A 181 -5.08 -13.81 4.39
C ALA A 181 -5.11 -13.47 2.89
N VAL A 182 -4.54 -12.32 2.49
CA VAL A 182 -4.35 -12.00 1.06
C VAL A 182 -3.52 -13.11 0.41
N VAL A 183 -2.40 -13.46 1.02
CA VAL A 183 -1.54 -14.55 0.56
C VAL A 183 -2.29 -15.88 0.56
N ALA A 184 -2.96 -16.25 1.65
CA ALA A 184 -3.72 -17.50 1.73
C ALA A 184 -4.82 -17.59 0.65
N ASN A 185 -5.51 -16.49 0.35
CA ASN A 185 -6.53 -16.42 -0.71
C ASN A 185 -5.94 -16.76 -2.08
N PHE A 186 -4.73 -16.27 -2.40
CA PHE A 186 -4.06 -16.56 -3.67
C PHE A 186 -3.31 -17.90 -3.70
N LEU A 187 -2.75 -18.35 -2.57
CA LEU A 187 -2.06 -19.65 -2.51
C LEU A 187 -3.01 -20.83 -2.76
N LEU A 188 -4.31 -20.66 -2.49
CA LEU A 188 -5.33 -21.70 -2.65
C LEU A 188 -5.92 -21.78 -4.07
N SER A 189 -5.52 -20.94 -5.03
CA SER A 189 -6.06 -20.90 -6.40
C SER A 189 -5.52 -21.99 -7.36
N ARG A 190 -4.56 -22.81 -6.91
CA ARG A 190 -4.09 -24.10 -7.50
C ARG A 190 -3.41 -24.10 -8.88
N THR A 191 -3.00 -22.97 -9.46
CA THR A 191 -2.39 -22.98 -10.81
C THR A 191 -0.86 -23.24 -10.83
N LEU A 192 -0.14 -23.00 -9.72
CA LEU A 192 1.30 -23.27 -9.54
C LEU A 192 1.56 -23.79 -8.12
N LYS A 193 2.76 -24.34 -7.83
CA LYS A 193 3.14 -24.55 -6.43
C LYS A 193 3.08 -23.18 -5.74
N PRO A 194 2.31 -23.03 -4.65
CA PRO A 194 2.04 -21.71 -4.09
C PRO A 194 3.32 -20.93 -3.73
N SER A 195 4.37 -21.64 -3.30
CA SER A 195 5.70 -21.06 -3.01
C SER A 195 6.43 -20.53 -4.25
N GLU A 196 6.31 -21.17 -5.41
CA GLU A 196 7.01 -20.77 -6.64
C GLU A 196 6.36 -19.52 -7.26
N LEU A 197 5.02 -19.46 -7.26
CA LEU A 197 4.28 -18.25 -7.65
C LEU A 197 4.67 -17.08 -6.74
N PHE A 198 4.66 -17.33 -5.43
CA PHE A 198 4.97 -16.33 -4.42
C PHE A 198 6.39 -15.77 -4.55
N GLN A 199 7.39 -16.65 -4.72
CA GLN A 199 8.77 -16.24 -4.92
C GLN A 199 9.00 -15.50 -6.25
N ARG A 200 8.16 -15.74 -7.27
CA ARG A 200 8.31 -15.09 -8.56
C ARG A 200 7.62 -13.73 -8.65
N GLN A 201 6.46 -13.58 -8.02
CA GLN A 201 5.53 -12.47 -8.33
C GLN A 201 5.01 -11.71 -7.10
N CYS A 202 5.24 -12.19 -5.87
CA CYS A 202 4.75 -11.52 -4.67
C CYS A 202 5.86 -10.77 -3.94
N TYR A 203 5.67 -9.45 -3.78
CA TYR A 203 6.57 -8.57 -3.04
C TYR A 203 5.96 -8.16 -1.70
N PHE A 204 6.82 -7.97 -0.69
CA PHE A 204 6.41 -7.61 0.67
C PHE A 204 7.15 -6.38 1.15
N THR A 205 6.39 -5.40 1.59
CA THR A 205 6.97 -4.20 2.21
C THR A 205 7.25 -4.47 3.68
N CYS A 206 8.53 -4.41 4.02
CA CYS A 206 9.02 -4.38 5.39
C CYS A 206 9.23 -2.94 5.85
N TRP A 207 9.51 -2.82 7.14
CA TRP A 207 9.61 -1.55 7.82
C TRP A 207 10.87 -1.52 8.70
N TYR A 208 10.92 -0.65 9.72
CA TYR A 208 12.02 -0.61 10.67
C TYR A 208 12.07 -1.78 11.67
N ASP A 209 11.14 -2.74 11.59
CA ASP A 209 11.14 -3.89 12.48
C ASP A 209 12.19 -4.94 12.04
N GLN A 210 13.15 -5.24 12.92
CA GLN A 210 14.19 -6.23 12.69
C GLN A 210 13.65 -7.65 12.43
N MET A 211 12.56 -8.04 13.09
CA MET A 211 11.95 -9.37 12.90
C MET A 211 11.42 -9.53 11.49
N ARG A 212 10.85 -8.47 10.91
CA ARG A 212 10.39 -8.51 9.52
C ARG A 212 11.55 -8.72 8.55
N LEU A 213 12.71 -8.12 8.80
CA LEU A 213 13.90 -8.37 7.98
C LEU A 213 14.46 -9.79 8.16
N ARG A 214 14.28 -10.44 9.31
CA ARG A 214 14.71 -11.84 9.49
C ARG A 214 13.96 -12.82 8.59
N VAL A 215 12.78 -12.46 8.08
CA VAL A 215 12.04 -13.30 7.12
C VAL A 215 12.86 -13.59 5.85
N ARG A 216 13.78 -12.70 5.50
CA ARG A 216 14.70 -12.86 4.36
C ARG A 216 15.55 -14.13 4.43
N ARG A 217 15.82 -14.64 5.65
CA ARG A 217 16.56 -15.89 5.85
C ARG A 217 15.78 -17.12 5.39
N TYR A 218 14.47 -16.98 5.22
CA TYR A 218 13.57 -18.04 4.77
C TYR A 218 13.07 -17.81 3.34
N LEU A 219 12.77 -16.57 2.98
CA LEU A 219 12.16 -16.21 1.68
C LEU A 219 13.16 -15.66 0.66
N GLY A 220 14.38 -15.33 1.08
CA GLY A 220 15.31 -14.51 0.32
C GLY A 220 14.96 -13.02 0.37
N SER A 221 15.86 -12.19 -0.15
CA SER A 221 15.76 -10.72 -0.13
C SER A 221 15.20 -10.13 -1.42
N ALA A 222 15.02 -10.92 -2.48
CA ALA A 222 14.67 -10.46 -3.83
C ALA A 222 13.28 -9.82 -3.95
N ASN A 223 12.36 -10.18 -3.05
CA ASN A 223 10.98 -9.71 -3.07
C ASN A 223 10.61 -8.87 -1.83
N ILE A 224 11.60 -8.46 -1.05
CA ILE A 224 11.37 -7.61 0.12
C ILE A 224 11.64 -6.16 -0.29
N LEU A 225 10.66 -5.30 -0.05
CA LEU A 225 10.72 -3.86 -0.23
C LEU A 225 10.83 -3.19 1.14
N TRP A 226 11.32 -1.96 1.22
CA TRP A 226 11.32 -1.18 2.45
C TRP A 226 10.54 0.12 2.28
N SER A 227 9.87 0.58 3.34
CA SER A 227 9.17 1.86 3.33
C SER A 227 9.28 2.58 4.67
N SER A 228 9.12 3.91 4.65
CA SER A 228 9.11 4.74 5.86
C SER A 228 7.72 4.88 6.51
N HIS A 229 6.66 4.45 5.82
CA HIS A 229 5.24 4.65 6.20
C HIS A 229 4.83 6.12 6.44
N PHE A 230 5.59 7.07 5.93
CA PHE A 230 5.29 8.48 6.08
C PHE A 230 3.97 8.84 5.37
N PRO A 231 3.04 9.61 5.99
CA PRO A 231 3.15 10.33 7.25
C PRO A 231 2.41 9.70 8.43
N LEU A 232 2.06 8.41 8.38
CA LEU A 232 1.29 7.76 9.44
C LEU A 232 2.00 7.90 10.80
N ALA A 233 1.23 7.86 11.90
CA ALA A 233 1.79 7.95 13.27
C ALA A 233 2.87 6.89 13.55
N THR A 234 2.76 5.76 12.86
CA THR A 234 3.73 4.69 12.86
C THR A 234 5.08 5.13 12.29
N SER A 235 5.12 6.00 11.28
CA SER A 235 6.28 6.35 10.43
C SER A 235 7.63 6.52 11.14
N SER A 236 8.70 6.13 10.43
CA SER A 236 10.09 6.28 10.88
C SER A 236 10.65 7.71 10.82
N TRP A 237 9.99 8.63 10.12
CA TRP A 237 10.38 10.05 10.07
C TRP A 237 10.56 10.60 11.50
N PRO A 238 11.27 11.71 11.78
CA PRO A 238 12.38 12.23 11.00
C PRO A 238 13.68 11.44 11.29
N ASN A 239 13.57 10.27 11.92
CA ASN A 239 14.70 9.46 12.37
C ASN A 239 14.85 8.21 11.48
N THR A 240 14.47 8.32 10.20
CA THR A 240 14.42 7.15 9.32
C THR A 240 15.80 6.53 9.14
N LYS A 241 16.84 7.35 8.97
CA LYS A 241 18.23 6.88 8.85
C LYS A 241 18.65 6.05 10.06
N GLN A 242 18.49 6.60 11.26
CA GLN A 242 18.83 5.91 12.51
C GLN A 242 18.03 4.61 12.67
N ARG A 243 16.73 4.64 12.37
CA ARG A 243 15.88 3.44 12.44
C ARG A 243 16.33 2.40 11.43
N ALA A 244 16.59 2.78 10.19
CA ALA A 244 17.10 1.88 9.16
C ALA A 244 18.45 1.28 9.54
N GLU A 245 19.40 2.06 10.05
CA GLU A 245 20.70 1.57 10.53
C GLU A 245 20.54 0.47 11.58
N LEU A 246 19.63 0.66 12.55
CA LEU A 246 19.32 -0.34 13.56
C LEU A 246 18.65 -1.58 12.95
N SER A 247 17.69 -1.40 12.04
CA SER A 247 16.97 -2.51 11.41
C SER A 247 17.86 -3.39 10.54
N PHE A 248 18.79 -2.77 9.82
CA PHE A 248 19.66 -3.42 8.84
C PHE A 248 21.04 -3.82 9.42
N ALA A 249 21.26 -3.66 10.73
CA ALA A 249 22.56 -3.89 11.36
C ALA A 249 23.14 -5.30 11.09
N ASP A 250 22.29 -6.33 10.97
CA ASP A 250 22.69 -7.73 10.70
C ASP A 250 22.46 -8.16 9.23
N VAL A 251 22.21 -7.21 8.34
CA VAL A 251 21.90 -7.47 6.93
C VAL A 251 23.15 -7.20 6.07
N PRO A 252 23.58 -8.14 5.22
CA PRO A 252 24.68 -7.91 4.29
C PRO A 252 24.40 -6.73 3.34
N ASP A 253 25.43 -5.96 2.97
CA ASP A 253 25.24 -4.71 2.20
C ASP A 253 24.58 -4.92 0.83
N GLN A 254 24.81 -6.07 0.20
CA GLN A 254 24.11 -6.43 -1.03
C GLN A 254 22.61 -6.57 -0.81
N GLU A 255 22.19 -7.27 0.24
CA GLU A 255 20.78 -7.40 0.60
C GLU A 255 20.18 -6.07 1.06
N LYS A 256 20.94 -5.21 1.75
CA LYS A 256 20.49 -3.85 2.10
C LYS A 256 20.09 -3.07 0.85
N ARG A 257 20.95 -3.03 -0.18
CA ARG A 257 20.64 -2.33 -1.44
C ARG A 257 19.41 -2.90 -2.14
N GLN A 258 19.33 -4.24 -2.20
CA GLN A 258 18.17 -4.93 -2.76
C GLN A 258 16.87 -4.47 -2.12
N ILE A 259 16.83 -4.55 -0.79
CA ILE A 259 15.62 -4.28 0.00
C ILE A 259 15.29 -2.78 0.03
N GLN A 260 16.29 -1.92 0.12
CA GLN A 260 16.08 -0.47 0.23
C GLN A 260 15.63 0.17 -1.08
N TRP A 261 16.08 -0.32 -2.24
CA TRP A 261 15.70 0.31 -3.50
C TRP A 261 15.73 -0.58 -4.75
N GLU A 262 16.69 -1.52 -4.92
CA GLU A 262 16.83 -2.22 -6.22
C GLU A 262 15.59 -3.06 -6.55
N ASN A 263 14.91 -3.63 -5.56
CA ASN A 263 13.69 -4.39 -5.78
C ASN A 263 12.52 -3.49 -6.17
N ALA A 264 12.40 -2.31 -5.55
CA ALA A 264 11.36 -1.35 -5.91
C ALA A 264 11.58 -0.78 -7.32
N ALA A 265 12.83 -0.59 -7.73
CA ALA A 265 13.17 -0.08 -9.06
C ALA A 265 12.93 -1.08 -10.21
N LYS A 266 12.71 -2.37 -9.90
CA LYS A 266 12.36 -3.41 -10.90
C LYS A 266 10.87 -3.43 -11.22
N LEU A 267 10.04 -2.87 -10.34
CA LEU A 267 8.58 -2.79 -10.47
C LEU A 267 8.21 -1.52 -11.25
#